data_AF-A0A528XRL0-F1
#
_entry.id   AF-A0A528XRL0-F1
#
_cell.length_a   1.000
_cell.length_b   1.000
_cell.length_c   1.000
_cell.angle_alpha   90.00
_cell.angle_beta   90.00
_cell.angle_gamma   90.00
#
_symmetry.space_group_name_H-M   'P 1'
#
loop_
_entity.id
_entity.type
_entity.pdbx_description
1 polymer ?
#
loop_
_entity_poly.entity_id
_entity_poly.type
_entity_poly.pdbx_seq_one_letter_code
_entity_poly.pdbx_strand_id
1 'polypeptide(L)'
;MDSLINAAGRALASGDPLGALKRVALRDDAPALALRGIAMAQLGDFAKAKALLKSAARAFSPKEAVARARCVVAEAEIALVSRDLGWPEKALRSARTTLAAHGDRVNAAYAGSLEARRQILIGRLDEAERVLAGFDPAPLPPVARVAHELAAAGIAVRRLRTKVARAALGRAALAAYEANIPALKAEVESASLVLNMPVARLVAKGSEKPLELDEVEALLGSGSLVIDACRNVVRQADTVVSLAT
;
A
#
# COMPACT_ATOMS: atom_id res chain seq x y z
N MET A 1 14.83 -19.75 -21.29
CA MET A 1 13.91 -19.10 -20.33
C MET A 1 12.67 -19.96 -20.23
N ASP A 2 12.27 -20.39 -19.02
CA ASP A 2 11.19 -21.35 -18.82
C ASP A 2 9.82 -20.75 -19.21
N SER A 3 9.20 -21.29 -20.26
CA SER A 3 7.96 -20.76 -20.84
C SER A 3 6.78 -20.84 -19.89
N LEU A 4 6.75 -21.86 -19.01
CA LEU A 4 5.67 -22.06 -18.04
C LEU A 4 5.75 -21.05 -16.90
N ILE A 5 6.96 -20.77 -16.40
CA ILE A 5 7.20 -19.74 -15.38
C ILE A 5 6.76 -18.37 -15.89
N ASN A 6 7.13 -18.02 -17.11
CA ASN A 6 6.72 -16.75 -17.71
C ASN A 6 5.19 -16.66 -17.90
N ALA A 7 4.55 -17.74 -18.34
CA ALA A 7 3.11 -17.77 -18.53
C ALA A 7 2.35 -17.68 -17.19
N ALA A 8 2.86 -18.33 -16.15
CA ALA A 8 2.31 -18.24 -14.80
C ALA A 8 2.49 -16.83 -14.20
N GLY A 9 3.65 -16.19 -14.39
CA GLY A 9 3.88 -14.80 -13.99
C GLY A 9 2.91 -13.83 -14.67
N ARG A 10 2.65 -13.99 -15.98
CA ARG A 10 1.65 -13.19 -16.69
C ARG A 10 0.23 -13.42 -16.16
N ALA A 11 -0.15 -14.67 -15.88
CA ALA A 11 -1.46 -14.97 -15.30
C ALA A 11 -1.64 -14.27 -13.95
N LEU A 12 -0.63 -14.28 -13.07
CA LEU A 12 -0.69 -13.55 -11.79
C LEU A 12 -0.79 -12.04 -11.98
N ALA A 13 -0.06 -11.48 -12.94
CA ALA A 13 -0.09 -10.05 -13.23
C ALA A 13 -1.47 -9.58 -13.74
N SER A 14 -2.25 -10.47 -14.36
CA SER A 14 -3.64 -10.22 -14.76
C SER A 14 -4.68 -10.62 -13.71
N GLY A 15 -4.26 -11.03 -12.50
CA GLY A 15 -5.18 -11.47 -11.45
C GLY A 15 -5.81 -12.85 -11.66
N ASP A 16 -5.14 -13.76 -12.39
CA ASP A 16 -5.55 -15.16 -12.61
C ASP A 16 -4.67 -16.15 -11.81
N PRO A 17 -4.88 -16.28 -10.48
CA PRO A 17 -4.10 -17.19 -9.65
C PRO A 17 -4.32 -18.66 -10.02
N LEU A 18 -5.52 -19.04 -10.47
CA LEU A 18 -5.81 -20.42 -10.86
C LEU A 18 -5.08 -20.79 -12.15
N GLY A 19 -5.05 -19.90 -13.14
CA GLY A 19 -4.26 -20.10 -14.35
C GLY A 19 -2.76 -20.18 -14.07
N ALA A 20 -2.25 -19.41 -13.10
CA ALA A 20 -0.86 -19.56 -12.66
C ALA A 20 -0.62 -20.95 -12.07
N LEU A 21 -1.47 -21.40 -11.13
CA LEU A 21 -1.35 -22.70 -10.49
C LEU A 21 -1.44 -23.87 -11.48
N LYS A 22 -2.31 -23.80 -12.50
CA LYS A 22 -2.38 -24.82 -13.56
C LYS A 22 -1.04 -25.07 -14.26
N ARG A 23 -0.13 -24.09 -14.25
CA ARG A 23 1.18 -24.15 -14.93
C ARG A 23 2.32 -24.58 -14.02
N VAL A 24 2.24 -24.30 -12.72
CA VAL A 24 3.36 -24.50 -11.78
C VAL A 24 3.05 -25.36 -10.56
N ALA A 25 1.81 -25.85 -10.38
CA ALA A 25 1.39 -26.52 -9.14
C ALA A 25 2.21 -27.78 -8.76
N LEU A 26 2.74 -28.51 -9.74
CA LEU A 26 3.51 -29.75 -9.54
C LEU A 26 5.02 -29.51 -9.50
N ARG A 27 5.46 -28.25 -9.44
CA ARG A 27 6.87 -27.86 -9.46
C ARG A 27 7.31 -27.31 -8.12
N ASP A 28 8.53 -27.70 -7.73
CA ASP A 28 9.15 -27.33 -6.46
C ASP A 28 10.49 -26.58 -6.64
N ASP A 29 10.84 -26.18 -7.87
CA ASP A 29 11.94 -25.24 -8.09
C ASP A 29 11.61 -23.83 -7.58
N ALA A 30 12.64 -23.04 -7.26
CA ALA A 30 12.48 -21.75 -6.58
C ALA A 30 11.52 -20.77 -7.31
N PRO A 31 11.59 -20.58 -8.65
CA PRO A 31 10.60 -19.79 -9.38
C PRO A 31 9.15 -20.29 -9.23
N ALA A 32 8.94 -21.60 -9.34
CA ALA A 32 7.61 -22.19 -9.19
C ALA A 32 7.05 -21.99 -7.78
N LEU A 33 7.87 -22.19 -6.74
CA LEU A 33 7.49 -21.93 -5.36
C LEU A 33 7.11 -20.46 -5.14
N ALA A 34 7.87 -19.52 -5.70
CA ALA A 34 7.57 -18.09 -5.58
C ALA A 34 6.21 -17.74 -6.22
N LEU A 35 5.95 -18.23 -7.43
CA LEU A 35 4.70 -17.99 -8.14
C LEU A 35 3.50 -18.65 -7.45
N ARG A 36 3.65 -19.88 -6.92
CA ARG A 36 2.62 -20.53 -6.10
C ARG A 36 2.35 -19.72 -4.83
N GLY A 37 3.37 -19.17 -4.20
CA GLY A 37 3.23 -18.31 -3.02
C GLY A 37 2.37 -17.07 -3.31
N ILE A 38 2.67 -16.37 -4.41
CA ILE A 38 1.87 -15.20 -4.85
C ILE A 38 0.43 -15.62 -5.21
N ALA A 39 0.25 -16.75 -5.89
CA ALA A 39 -1.09 -17.27 -6.21
C ALA A 39 -1.92 -17.54 -4.95
N MET A 40 -1.32 -18.18 -3.93
CA MET A 40 -1.98 -18.44 -2.65
C MET A 40 -2.33 -17.14 -1.91
N ALA A 41 -1.47 -16.12 -1.98
CA ALA A 41 -1.76 -14.80 -1.41
C ALA A 41 -2.97 -14.14 -2.09
N GLN A 42 -3.06 -14.19 -3.42
CA GLN A 42 -4.22 -13.68 -4.17
C GLN A 42 -5.53 -14.44 -3.86
N LEU A 43 -5.43 -15.71 -3.45
CA LEU A 43 -6.55 -16.54 -3.00
C LEU A 43 -6.87 -16.38 -1.50
N GLY A 44 -6.09 -15.59 -0.75
CA GLY A 44 -6.30 -15.33 0.68
C GLY A 44 -5.66 -16.35 1.64
N ASP A 45 -4.92 -17.35 1.15
CA ASP A 45 -4.17 -18.28 2.00
C ASP A 45 -2.78 -17.72 2.33
N PHE A 46 -2.75 -16.75 3.24
CA PHE A 46 -1.54 -16.02 3.62
C PHE A 46 -0.50 -16.89 4.34
N ALA A 47 -0.95 -17.87 5.13
CA ALA A 47 -0.06 -18.78 5.85
C ALA A 47 0.76 -19.64 4.87
N LYS A 48 0.07 -20.25 3.90
CA LYS A 48 0.71 -21.05 2.86
C LYS A 48 1.55 -20.20 1.91
N ALA A 49 1.07 -19.01 1.55
CA ALA A 49 1.82 -18.07 0.73
C ALA A 49 3.17 -17.71 1.36
N LYS A 50 3.18 -17.35 2.66
CA LYS A 50 4.40 -17.03 3.41
C LYS A 50 5.36 -18.22 3.48
N ALA A 51 4.84 -19.43 3.69
CA ALA A 51 5.67 -20.64 3.70
C ALA A 51 6.34 -20.89 2.34
N LEU A 52 5.58 -20.79 1.24
CA LEU A 52 6.09 -20.99 -0.12
C LEU A 52 7.13 -19.94 -0.52
N LEU A 53 6.89 -18.66 -0.22
CA LEU A 53 7.83 -17.58 -0.52
C LEU A 53 9.14 -17.71 0.25
N LYS A 54 9.09 -18.11 1.54
CA LYS A 54 10.29 -18.39 2.32
C LYS A 54 11.08 -19.57 1.76
N SER A 55 10.40 -20.64 1.35
CA SER A 55 11.04 -21.78 0.70
C SER A 55 11.68 -21.37 -0.64
N ALA A 56 10.99 -20.56 -1.45
CA ALA A 56 11.53 -20.01 -2.69
C ALA A 56 12.79 -19.17 -2.44
N ALA A 57 12.74 -18.23 -1.50
CA ALA A 57 13.86 -17.36 -1.15
C ALA A 57 15.10 -18.12 -0.66
N ARG A 58 14.90 -19.29 -0.02
CA ARG A 58 15.98 -20.21 0.40
C ARG A 58 16.50 -21.07 -0.75
N ALA A 59 15.65 -21.44 -1.70
CA ALA A 59 16.01 -22.28 -2.84
C ALA A 59 16.72 -21.50 -3.95
N PHE A 60 16.49 -20.19 -4.08
CA PHE A 60 17.25 -19.33 -4.98
C PHE A 60 18.72 -19.23 -4.56
N SER A 61 19.62 -19.31 -5.54
CA SER A 61 21.05 -19.16 -5.30
C SER A 61 21.43 -17.71 -4.94
N PRO A 62 22.60 -17.47 -4.32
CA PRO A 62 23.08 -16.12 -4.04
C PRO A 62 23.22 -15.22 -5.27
N LYS A 63 23.42 -15.82 -6.46
CA LYS A 63 23.52 -15.10 -7.74
C LYS A 63 22.16 -14.58 -8.24
N GLU A 64 21.06 -15.12 -7.74
CA GLU A 64 19.69 -14.75 -8.11
C GLU A 64 19.13 -13.66 -7.18
N ALA A 65 19.94 -12.61 -6.95
CA ALA A 65 19.63 -11.53 -6.00
C ALA A 65 18.29 -10.84 -6.29
N VAL A 66 17.97 -10.60 -7.56
CA VAL A 66 16.69 -9.99 -7.99
C VAL A 66 15.49 -10.87 -7.62
N ALA A 67 15.56 -12.18 -7.88
CA ALA A 67 14.47 -13.10 -7.57
C ALA A 67 14.22 -13.19 -6.07
N ARG A 68 15.30 -13.27 -5.27
CA ARG A 68 15.22 -13.22 -3.80
C ARG A 68 14.62 -11.91 -3.30
N ALA A 69 15.03 -10.78 -3.87
CA ALA A 69 14.47 -9.48 -3.50
C ALA A 69 12.97 -9.38 -3.80
N ARG A 70 12.50 -9.93 -4.94
CA ARG A 70 11.06 -10.02 -5.24
C ARG A 70 10.29 -10.87 -4.23
N CYS A 71 10.86 -11.99 -3.76
CA CYS A 71 10.23 -12.77 -2.68
C CYS A 71 10.06 -11.94 -1.40
N VAL A 72 11.08 -11.16 -1.00
CA VAL A 72 10.98 -10.26 0.16
C VAL A 72 9.88 -9.22 -0.01
N VAL A 73 9.71 -8.67 -1.22
CA VAL A 73 8.62 -7.71 -1.52
C VAL A 73 7.25 -8.39 -1.41
N ALA A 74 7.10 -9.62 -1.91
CA ALA A 74 5.84 -10.36 -1.77
C ALA A 74 5.54 -10.72 -0.29
N GLU A 75 6.56 -11.11 0.49
CA GLU A 75 6.40 -11.35 1.93
C GLU A 75 6.01 -10.07 2.69
N ALA A 76 6.56 -8.92 2.31
CA ALA A 76 6.23 -7.62 2.88
C ALA A 76 4.76 -7.26 2.71
N GLU A 77 4.22 -7.51 1.51
CA GLU A 77 2.83 -7.27 1.18
C GLU A 77 1.90 -8.15 2.03
N ILE A 78 2.20 -9.46 2.10
CA ILE A 78 1.44 -10.39 2.95
C ILE A 78 1.48 -9.95 4.41
N ALA A 79 2.64 -9.50 4.90
CA ALA A 79 2.77 -9.01 6.27
C ALA A 79 1.86 -7.79 6.52
N LEU A 80 1.83 -6.82 5.60
CA LEU A 80 0.96 -5.65 5.70
C LEU A 80 -0.53 -6.02 5.68
N VAL A 81 -0.95 -6.87 4.75
CA VAL A 81 -2.34 -7.34 4.67
C VAL A 81 -2.74 -8.13 5.92
N SER A 82 -1.81 -8.90 6.48
CA SER A 82 -2.00 -9.67 7.73
C SER A 82 -1.85 -8.83 9.00
N ARG A 83 -1.63 -7.50 8.88
CA ARG A 83 -1.36 -6.57 10.00
C ARG A 83 -0.15 -6.96 10.87
N ASP A 84 0.79 -7.72 10.32
CA ASP A 84 2.07 -8.04 10.94
C ASP A 84 3.06 -6.89 10.68
N LEU A 85 3.13 -5.93 11.60
CA LEU A 85 4.01 -4.75 11.50
C LEU A 85 5.42 -4.98 12.06
N GLY A 86 5.66 -6.12 12.70
CA GLY A 86 6.95 -6.53 13.27
C GLY A 86 7.95 -7.08 12.25
N TRP A 87 7.55 -7.14 10.99
CA TRP A 87 8.36 -7.69 9.90
C TRP A 87 9.64 -6.86 9.62
N PRO A 88 10.70 -7.48 9.08
CA PRO A 88 12.04 -6.88 9.03
C PRO A 88 12.15 -5.75 7.99
N GLU A 89 11.91 -4.51 8.42
CA GLU A 89 12.00 -3.28 7.61
C GLU A 89 13.33 -3.16 6.83
N LYS A 90 14.45 -3.51 7.47
CA LYS A 90 15.78 -3.48 6.84
C LYS A 90 15.86 -4.43 5.63
N ALA A 91 15.16 -5.56 5.66
CA ALA A 91 15.13 -6.51 4.56
C ALA A 91 14.39 -5.92 3.35
N LEU A 92 13.24 -5.26 3.54
CA LEU A 92 12.55 -4.59 2.43
C LEU A 92 13.39 -3.49 1.82
N ARG A 93 14.00 -2.63 2.65
CA ARG A 93 14.84 -1.55 2.15
C ARG A 93 16.04 -2.07 1.34
N SER A 94 16.64 -3.17 1.80
CA SER A 94 17.73 -3.85 1.09
C SER A 94 17.25 -4.47 -0.23
N ALA A 95 16.06 -5.10 -0.22
CA ALA A 95 15.43 -5.65 -1.41
C ALA A 95 15.13 -4.54 -2.43
N ARG A 96 14.53 -3.42 -2.00
CA ARG A 96 14.27 -2.24 -2.84
C ARG A 96 15.55 -1.72 -3.51
N THR A 97 16.62 -1.58 -2.72
CA THR A 97 17.94 -1.11 -3.22
C THR A 97 18.51 -2.09 -4.24
N THR A 98 18.43 -3.39 -3.96
CA THR A 98 18.86 -4.45 -4.89
C THR A 98 18.08 -4.38 -6.20
N LEU A 99 16.75 -4.27 -6.14
CA LEU A 99 15.89 -4.20 -7.32
C LEU A 99 16.21 -2.98 -8.17
N ALA A 100 16.36 -1.81 -7.54
CA ALA A 100 16.72 -0.58 -8.23
C ALA A 100 18.10 -0.67 -8.92
N ALA A 101 19.11 -1.19 -8.22
CA ALA A 101 20.46 -1.36 -8.76
C ALA A 101 20.52 -2.30 -9.98
N HIS A 102 19.59 -3.26 -10.07
CA HIS A 102 19.50 -4.21 -11.17
C HIS A 102 18.47 -3.80 -12.24
N GLY A 103 17.92 -2.58 -12.17
CA GLY A 103 17.00 -2.04 -13.18
C GLY A 103 15.54 -2.50 -13.05
N ASP A 104 15.18 -3.25 -12.01
CA ASP A 104 13.80 -3.66 -11.74
C ASP A 104 13.01 -2.54 -11.04
N ARG A 105 12.80 -1.45 -11.77
CA ARG A 105 12.21 -0.21 -11.26
C ARG A 105 10.77 -0.41 -10.78
N VAL A 106 10.01 -1.29 -11.43
CA VAL A 106 8.61 -1.56 -11.06
C VAL A 106 8.53 -2.17 -9.66
N ASN A 107 9.30 -3.23 -9.38
CA ASN A 107 9.28 -3.85 -8.07
C ASN A 107 9.96 -2.98 -7.00
N ALA A 108 10.96 -2.19 -7.38
CA ALA A 108 11.55 -1.21 -6.46
C ALA A 108 10.56 -0.13 -6.02
N ALA A 109 9.78 0.43 -6.96
CA ALA A 109 8.73 1.39 -6.66
C ALA A 109 7.62 0.75 -5.82
N TYR A 110 7.20 -0.48 -6.16
CA TYR A 110 6.22 -1.23 -5.38
C TYR A 110 6.68 -1.44 -3.94
N ALA A 111 7.93 -1.87 -3.74
CA ALA A 111 8.55 -1.96 -2.42
C ALA A 111 8.54 -0.61 -1.67
N GLY A 112 8.79 0.49 -2.36
CA GLY A 112 8.67 1.84 -1.81
C GLY A 112 7.25 2.17 -1.34
N SER A 113 6.22 1.84 -2.13
CA SER A 113 4.83 2.01 -1.73
C SER A 113 4.45 1.16 -0.51
N LEU A 114 4.96 -0.06 -0.39
CA LEU A 114 4.78 -0.90 0.81
C LEU A 114 5.49 -0.31 2.04
N GLU A 115 6.71 0.20 1.88
CA GLU A 115 7.44 0.91 2.94
C GLU A 115 6.62 2.13 3.41
N ALA A 116 6.12 2.96 2.49
CA ALA A 116 5.27 4.09 2.82
C ALA A 116 3.98 3.67 3.55
N ARG A 117 3.27 2.64 3.08
CA ARG A 117 2.08 2.09 3.77
C ARG A 117 2.39 1.67 5.20
N ARG A 118 3.55 1.05 5.44
CA ARG A 118 3.98 0.72 6.81
C ARG A 118 4.19 1.98 7.64
N GLN A 119 4.96 2.95 7.14
CA GLN A 119 5.26 4.20 7.85
C GLN A 119 3.96 4.95 8.24
N ILE A 120 2.98 4.98 7.33
CA ILE A 120 1.63 5.51 7.55
C ILE A 120 0.92 4.81 8.72
N LEU A 121 1.00 3.46 8.81
CA LEU A 121 0.35 2.68 9.86
C LEU A 121 0.98 2.89 11.24
N ILE A 122 2.27 3.20 11.31
CA ILE A 122 2.99 3.46 12.58
C ILE A 122 3.13 4.95 12.91
N GLY A 123 2.42 5.83 12.19
CA GLY A 123 2.36 7.27 12.48
C GLY A 123 3.55 8.10 11.96
N ARG A 124 4.44 7.52 11.15
CA ARG A 124 5.64 8.16 10.60
C ARG A 124 5.36 8.81 9.23
N LEU A 125 4.60 9.89 9.24
CA LEU A 125 4.08 10.50 7.99
C LEU A 125 5.17 11.19 7.16
N ASP A 126 6.13 11.84 7.79
CA ASP A 126 7.24 12.50 7.10
C ASP A 126 8.14 11.48 6.38
N GLU A 127 8.38 10.32 7.00
CA GLU A 127 9.08 9.19 6.38
C GLU A 127 8.30 8.65 5.19
N ALA A 128 6.98 8.50 5.32
CA ALA A 128 6.13 8.01 4.23
C ALA A 128 6.16 8.95 3.01
N GLU A 129 6.06 10.26 3.24
CA GLU A 129 6.16 11.28 2.17
C GLU A 129 7.53 11.25 1.50
N ARG A 130 8.62 11.19 2.28
CA ARG A 130 9.98 11.09 1.73
C ARG A 130 10.17 9.84 0.88
N VAL A 131 9.60 8.71 1.28
CA VAL A 131 9.68 7.46 0.52
C VAL A 131 8.95 7.57 -0.81
N LEU A 132 7.71 8.10 -0.83
CA LEU A 132 6.94 8.24 -2.07
C LEU A 132 7.54 9.30 -3.01
N ALA A 133 8.10 10.39 -2.49
CA ALA A 133 8.79 11.40 -3.29
C ALA A 133 10.08 10.88 -3.96
N GLY A 134 10.59 9.72 -3.53
CA GLY A 134 11.82 9.13 -4.04
C GLY A 134 11.70 8.42 -5.40
N PHE A 135 10.49 8.32 -5.98
CA PHE A 135 10.30 7.71 -7.30
C PHE A 135 9.08 8.29 -8.03
N ASP A 136 9.16 8.35 -9.35
CA ASP A 136 8.08 8.80 -10.21
C ASP A 136 7.04 7.68 -10.44
N PRO A 137 5.75 7.89 -10.12
CA PRO A 137 4.71 6.90 -10.39
C PRO A 137 4.26 6.84 -11.86
N ALA A 138 4.52 7.86 -12.69
CA ALA A 138 4.06 7.90 -14.08
C ALA A 138 4.47 6.70 -14.95
N PRO A 139 5.72 6.20 -14.93
CA PRO A 139 6.14 5.06 -15.74
C PRO A 139 5.71 3.70 -15.18
N LEU A 140 5.07 3.65 -14.00
CA LEU A 140 4.68 2.39 -13.38
C LEU A 140 3.47 1.77 -14.10
N PRO A 141 3.39 0.42 -14.17
CA PRO A 141 2.20 -0.24 -14.66
C PRO A 141 1.00 0.05 -13.73
N PRO A 142 -0.24 -0.04 -14.23
CA PRO A 142 -1.43 0.37 -13.49
C PRO A 142 -1.54 -0.23 -12.08
N VAL A 143 -1.26 -1.53 -11.90
CA VAL A 143 -1.28 -2.21 -10.60
C VAL A 143 -0.34 -1.56 -9.57
N ALA A 144 0.89 -1.21 -9.98
CA ALA A 144 1.86 -0.58 -9.09
C ALA A 144 1.49 0.88 -8.79
N ARG A 145 0.85 1.59 -9.73
CA ARG A 145 0.31 2.94 -9.50
C ARG A 145 -0.81 2.95 -8.47
N VAL A 146 -1.70 1.96 -8.48
CA VAL A 146 -2.76 1.84 -7.45
C VAL A 146 -2.16 1.84 -6.05
N ALA A 147 -1.14 1.02 -5.79
CA ALA A 147 -0.49 0.96 -4.48
C ALA A 147 0.20 2.28 -4.09
N HIS A 148 0.81 2.98 -5.04
CA HIS A 148 1.41 4.30 -4.80
C HIS A 148 0.32 5.33 -4.45
N GLU A 149 -0.74 5.43 -5.24
CA GLU A 149 -1.79 6.43 -5.06
C GLU A 149 -2.62 6.17 -3.80
N LEU A 150 -2.84 4.91 -3.42
CA LEU A 150 -3.47 4.57 -2.14
C LEU A 150 -2.58 4.97 -0.95
N ALA A 151 -1.25 4.85 -1.06
CA ALA A 151 -0.34 5.36 -0.04
C ALA A 151 -0.37 6.88 0.03
N ALA A 152 -0.35 7.58 -1.12
CA ALA A 152 -0.46 9.04 -1.19
C ALA A 152 -1.78 9.55 -0.59
N ALA A 153 -2.91 8.89 -0.90
CA ALA A 153 -4.20 9.16 -0.29
C ALA A 153 -4.16 8.95 1.23
N GLY A 154 -3.56 7.84 1.70
CA GLY A 154 -3.43 7.52 3.12
C GLY A 154 -2.62 8.55 3.93
N ILE A 155 -1.59 9.15 3.32
CA ILE A 155 -0.84 10.29 3.88
C ILE A 155 -1.73 11.53 3.94
N ALA A 156 -2.35 11.88 2.81
CA ALA A 156 -3.17 13.08 2.70
C ALA A 156 -4.33 13.09 3.69
N VAL A 157 -5.01 11.95 3.88
CA VAL A 157 -6.08 11.79 4.89
C VAL A 157 -5.55 12.04 6.29
N ARG A 158 -4.40 11.45 6.67
CA ARG A 158 -3.84 11.63 8.02
C ARG A 158 -3.35 13.05 8.30
N ARG A 159 -2.97 13.78 7.24
CA ARG A 159 -2.66 15.22 7.32
C ARG A 159 -3.88 16.13 7.16
N LEU A 160 -5.09 15.58 7.06
CA LEU A 160 -6.33 16.33 6.79
C LEU A 160 -6.22 17.22 5.54
N ARG A 161 -5.60 16.73 4.47
CA ARG A 161 -5.58 17.39 3.15
C ARG A 161 -6.61 16.71 2.26
N THR A 162 -7.90 16.97 2.50
CA THR A 162 -8.98 16.15 1.90
C THR A 162 -9.04 16.25 0.38
N LYS A 163 -8.83 17.45 -0.19
CA LYS A 163 -8.77 17.65 -1.65
C LYS A 163 -7.65 16.81 -2.29
N VAL A 164 -6.48 16.76 -1.65
CA VAL A 164 -5.34 15.95 -2.12
C VAL A 164 -5.65 14.46 -2.00
N ALA A 165 -6.30 14.03 -0.92
CA ALA A 165 -6.74 12.65 -0.74
C ALA A 165 -7.73 12.21 -1.82
N ARG A 166 -8.77 13.02 -2.09
CA ARG A 166 -9.75 12.76 -3.15
C ARG A 166 -9.08 12.67 -4.53
N ALA A 167 -8.15 13.58 -4.84
CA ALA A 167 -7.41 13.55 -6.10
C ALA A 167 -6.54 12.28 -6.25
N ALA A 168 -5.86 11.85 -5.18
CA ALA A 168 -5.07 10.62 -5.17
C ALA A 168 -5.95 9.37 -5.35
N LEU A 169 -7.11 9.32 -4.68
CA LEU A 169 -8.08 8.24 -4.88
C LEU A 169 -8.64 8.21 -6.31
N GLY A 170 -8.87 9.38 -6.92
CA GLY A 170 -9.24 9.47 -8.34
C GLY A 170 -8.17 8.88 -9.28
N ARG A 171 -6.88 9.18 -9.04
CA ARG A 171 -5.78 8.56 -9.79
C ARG A 171 -5.66 7.05 -9.54
N ALA A 172 -5.88 6.61 -8.30
CA ALA A 172 -5.94 5.19 -7.97
C ALA A 172 -7.09 4.49 -8.70
N ALA A 173 -8.26 5.13 -8.80
CA ALA A 173 -9.44 4.57 -9.47
C ALA A 173 -9.21 4.41 -10.98
N LEU A 174 -8.60 5.41 -11.62
CA LEU A 174 -8.19 5.33 -13.02
C LEU A 174 -7.20 4.19 -13.26
N ALA A 175 -6.16 4.09 -12.41
CA ALA A 175 -5.18 3.01 -12.52
C ALA A 175 -5.81 1.62 -12.27
N ALA A 176 -6.74 1.49 -11.32
CA ALA A 176 -7.46 0.24 -11.08
C ALA A 176 -8.38 -0.14 -12.25
N TYR A 177 -8.97 0.86 -12.91
CA TYR A 177 -9.74 0.66 -14.14
C TYR A 177 -8.86 0.08 -15.25
N GLU A 178 -7.71 0.71 -15.52
CA GLU A 178 -6.74 0.26 -16.53
C GLU A 178 -6.12 -1.11 -16.22
N ALA A 179 -5.88 -1.42 -14.93
CA ALA A 179 -5.38 -2.72 -14.51
C ALA A 179 -6.39 -3.85 -14.82
N ASN A 180 -7.68 -3.51 -14.85
CA ASN A 180 -8.79 -4.44 -15.05
C ASN A 180 -8.81 -5.64 -14.08
N ILE A 181 -8.42 -5.42 -12.83
CA ILE A 181 -8.47 -6.42 -11.76
C ILE A 181 -9.64 -6.08 -10.82
N PRO A 182 -10.69 -6.93 -10.73
CA PRO A 182 -11.87 -6.64 -9.91
C PRO A 182 -11.56 -6.35 -8.44
N ALA A 183 -10.63 -7.10 -7.83
CA ALA A 183 -10.25 -6.91 -6.44
C ALA A 183 -9.62 -5.53 -6.18
N LEU A 184 -8.79 -5.03 -7.10
CA LEU A 184 -8.19 -3.69 -6.97
C LEU A 184 -9.23 -2.58 -7.13
N LYS A 185 -10.18 -2.75 -8.06
CA LYS A 185 -11.30 -1.81 -8.21
C LYS A 185 -12.09 -1.70 -6.90
N ALA A 186 -12.43 -2.84 -6.30
CA ALA A 186 -13.14 -2.90 -5.03
C ALA A 186 -12.35 -2.28 -3.85
N GLU A 187 -11.02 -2.48 -3.77
CA GLU A 187 -10.19 -1.85 -2.73
C GLU A 187 -10.22 -0.32 -2.84
N VAL A 188 -10.05 0.22 -4.05
CA VAL A 188 -10.06 1.68 -4.28
C VAL A 188 -11.45 2.28 -4.04
N GLU A 189 -12.50 1.60 -4.48
CA GLU A 189 -13.89 2.02 -4.25
C GLU A 189 -14.19 2.07 -2.74
N SER A 190 -13.83 1.01 -2.00
CA SER A 190 -14.01 0.96 -0.55
C SER A 190 -13.27 2.11 0.16
N ALA A 191 -12.02 2.39 -0.22
CA ALA A 191 -11.25 3.50 0.33
C ALA A 191 -11.90 4.87 0.01
N SER A 192 -12.49 5.00 -1.18
CA SER A 192 -13.19 6.23 -1.61
C SER A 192 -14.50 6.44 -0.86
N LEU A 193 -15.26 5.37 -0.59
CA LEU A 193 -16.49 5.44 0.19
C LEU A 193 -16.22 5.89 1.62
N VAL A 194 -15.17 5.35 2.27
CA VAL A 194 -14.79 5.73 3.64
C VAL A 194 -14.52 7.24 3.75
N LEU A 195 -13.94 7.86 2.71
CA LEU A 195 -13.65 9.30 2.72
C LEU A 195 -14.92 10.18 2.68
N ASN A 196 -16.03 9.64 2.18
CA ASN A 196 -17.34 10.32 2.09
C ASN A 196 -18.26 10.02 3.28
N MET A 197 -17.81 9.22 4.23
CA MET A 197 -18.61 8.94 5.43
C MET A 197 -18.48 10.10 6.42
N PRO A 198 -19.54 10.41 7.18
CA PRO A 198 -19.45 11.32 8.30
C PRO A 198 -18.39 10.84 9.31
N VAL A 199 -17.47 11.73 9.67
CA VAL A 199 -16.36 11.43 10.60
C VAL A 199 -16.51 12.15 11.94
N ALA A 200 -17.38 13.16 12.01
CA ALA A 200 -17.61 13.94 13.21
C ALA A 200 -19.07 14.38 13.29
N ARG A 201 -19.43 14.94 14.45
CA ARG A 201 -20.72 15.58 14.69
C ARG A 201 -20.48 16.96 15.28
N LEU A 202 -21.05 17.98 14.64
CA LEU A 202 -21.09 19.34 15.16
C LEU A 202 -22.31 19.48 16.06
N VAL A 203 -22.10 19.88 17.32
CA VAL A 203 -23.17 20.19 18.27
C VAL A 203 -23.10 21.68 18.60
N ALA A 204 -24.11 22.46 18.22
CA ALA A 204 -24.12 23.91 18.43
C ALA A 204 -25.55 24.42 18.63
N LYS A 205 -25.77 25.27 19.64
CA LYS A 205 -27.08 25.91 19.90
C LYS A 205 -28.27 24.93 19.93
N GLY A 206 -28.06 23.73 20.49
CA GLY A 206 -29.08 22.69 20.59
C GLY A 206 -29.35 21.91 19.30
N SER A 207 -28.60 22.16 18.22
CA SER A 207 -28.65 21.35 16.99
C SER A 207 -27.43 20.44 16.86
N GLU A 208 -27.63 19.32 16.17
CA GLU A 208 -26.58 18.37 15.82
C GLU A 208 -26.53 18.21 14.30
N LYS A 209 -25.32 18.25 13.72
CA LYS A 209 -25.09 18.03 12.29
C LYS A 209 -23.94 17.04 12.08
N PRO A 210 -24.09 15.96 11.29
CA PRO A 210 -22.95 15.14 10.88
C PRO A 210 -22.01 15.95 9.98
N LEU A 211 -20.71 15.79 10.17
CA LEU A 211 -19.68 16.43 9.36
C LEU A 211 -18.85 15.40 8.59
N GLU A 212 -18.62 15.68 7.32
CA GLU A 212 -17.60 15.00 6.51
C GLU A 212 -16.18 15.50 6.84
N LEU A 213 -15.16 14.80 6.33
CA LEU A 213 -13.77 15.10 6.65
C LEU A 213 -13.31 16.47 6.15
N ASP A 214 -13.85 16.95 5.02
CA ASP A 214 -13.53 18.25 4.44
C ASP A 214 -14.17 19.41 5.22
N GLU A 215 -15.36 19.19 5.79
CA GLU A 215 -15.97 20.14 6.73
C GLU A 215 -15.17 20.23 8.03
N VAL A 216 -14.60 19.12 8.50
CA VAL A 216 -13.66 19.13 9.64
C VAL A 216 -12.38 19.88 9.28
N GLU A 217 -11.80 19.64 8.09
CA GLU A 217 -10.64 20.41 7.60
C GLU A 217 -10.94 21.91 7.55
N ALA A 218 -12.11 22.30 7.02
CA ALA A 218 -12.54 23.69 6.94
C ALA A 218 -12.74 24.33 8.33
N LEU A 219 -13.33 23.61 9.29
CA LEU A 219 -13.48 24.09 10.66
C LEU A 219 -12.12 24.37 11.30
N LEU A 220 -11.17 23.47 11.13
CA LEU A 220 -9.83 23.60 11.66
C LEU A 220 -9.04 24.76 11.01
N GLY A 221 -9.35 25.09 9.75
CA GLY A 221 -8.80 26.24 9.03
C GLY A 221 -9.57 27.56 9.22
N SER A 222 -10.70 27.55 9.95
CA SER A 222 -11.60 28.72 10.06
C SER A 222 -11.06 29.86 10.94
N GLY A 223 -9.96 29.65 11.65
CA GLY A 223 -9.46 30.57 12.68
C GLY A 223 -10.16 30.42 14.03
N SER A 224 -11.15 29.55 14.15
CA SER A 224 -11.80 29.21 15.43
C SER A 224 -10.79 28.60 16.41
N LEU A 225 -10.98 28.85 17.70
CA LEU A 225 -10.28 28.12 18.76
C LEU A 225 -10.85 26.69 18.82
N VAL A 226 -10.01 25.70 18.53
CA VAL A 226 -10.38 24.28 18.54
C VAL A 226 -9.54 23.54 19.57
N ILE A 227 -10.19 22.81 20.46
CA ILE A 227 -9.58 21.85 21.37
C ILE A 227 -9.74 20.47 20.73
N ASP A 228 -8.65 19.91 20.22
CA ASP A 228 -8.62 18.58 19.62
C ASP A 228 -8.14 17.57 20.66
N ALA A 229 -9.11 16.98 21.37
CA ALA A 229 -8.84 15.94 22.37
C ALA A 229 -8.31 14.64 21.74
N CYS A 230 -8.57 14.38 20.46
CA CYS A 230 -8.06 13.19 19.78
C CYS A 230 -6.56 13.29 19.51
N ARG A 231 -6.06 14.51 19.25
CA ARG A 231 -4.64 14.79 18.99
C ARG A 231 -3.91 15.41 20.17
N ASN A 232 -4.60 15.66 21.27
CA ASN A 232 -4.08 16.37 22.44
C ASN A 232 -3.45 17.71 22.03
N VAL A 233 -4.18 18.55 21.29
CA VAL A 233 -3.72 19.89 20.93
C VAL A 233 -4.82 20.93 21.09
N VAL A 234 -4.43 22.17 21.37
CA VAL A 234 -5.27 23.36 21.16
C VAL A 234 -4.75 24.07 19.94
N ARG A 235 -5.66 24.51 19.06
CA ARG A 235 -5.29 25.28 17.87
C ARG A 235 -6.16 26.50 17.70
N GLN A 236 -5.56 27.55 17.16
CA GLN A 236 -6.26 28.74 16.69
C GLN A 236 -5.53 29.25 15.45
N ALA A 237 -6.22 29.25 14.30
CA ALA A 237 -5.60 29.47 12.99
C ALA A 237 -4.38 28.55 12.80
N ASP A 238 -3.19 29.13 12.58
CA ASP A 238 -1.92 28.41 12.36
C ASP A 238 -1.16 28.12 13.66
N THR A 239 -1.62 28.64 14.80
CA THR A 239 -1.00 28.38 16.10
C THR A 239 -1.53 27.07 16.66
N VAL A 240 -0.63 26.13 16.96
CA VAL A 240 -0.95 24.83 17.56
C VAL A 240 -0.10 24.64 18.82
N VAL A 241 -0.75 24.36 19.94
CA VAL A 241 -0.12 24.10 21.24
C VAL A 241 -0.43 22.66 21.64
N SER A 242 0.61 21.91 22.01
CA SER A 242 0.47 20.55 22.54
C SER A 242 -0.17 20.59 23.93
N LEU A 243 -1.16 19.72 24.16
CA LEU A 243 -1.70 19.38 25.48
C LEU A 243 -1.05 18.11 26.05
N ALA A 244 -0.25 17.38 25.26
CA ALA A 244 0.55 16.28 25.75
C ALA A 244 1.74 16.82 26.56
N THR A 245 1.85 16.37 27.81
CA THR A 245 2.94 16.64 28.77
C THR A 245 4.10 15.68 28.62
#